data_AF-A0A2E1RXS6-F1
#
_entry.id   AF-A0A2E1RXS6-F1
#
_cell.length_a   1.000
_cell.length_b   1.000
_cell.length_c   1.000
_cell.angle_alpha   90.00
_cell.angle_beta   90.00
_cell.angle_gamma   90.00
#
_symmetry.space_group_name_H-M   'P 1'
#
loop_
_entity.id
_entity.type
_entity.pdbx_description
1 polymer ?
#
loop_
_entity_poly.entity_id
_entity_poly.type
_entity_poly.pdbx_seq_one_letter_code
_entity_poly.pdbx_strand_id
1 'polypeptide(L)'
;MSLKQLRRKIYRETITKKLSSEFLFSLNRCVLISSHGFAAFAHGHHRFDQDVDFSHFWDKTYSCFYVRTDDVEEFVAKIGQRPLNQKHVVTLLVGDSDTPVSGKKRELLERLAQEHGPLQIFCQNLADNSVSLKNLPIGLDYHSNLYFYDFFQSNRKMPLHQELALVDLLKSAQNWSSRPLRVSVDWAGSTHRGDRSEALEHLPSQLCQFTDFGGKKRVAQMDIWKQHLSCQFVASPFGVGLDCHRTWEAIALGCVPITCRSGLSPAFAGLPVLELESWSELTEEKLQQAAKKISGEKFDFGPMFMSHWKKHFAQDVQNHDRHLASVDDWPRIFRAEFDRIRWDCA
;
A
#
# COMPACT_ATOMS: atom_id res chain seq x y z
N MET A 1 -4.16 -4.19 30.99
CA MET A 1 -3.51 -3.38 29.93
C MET A 1 -2.33 -2.64 30.54
N SER A 2 -1.11 -2.78 29.99
CA SER A 2 0.09 -2.11 30.53
C SER A 2 0.09 -0.61 30.25
N LEU A 3 0.88 0.17 31.00
CA LEU A 3 1.04 1.62 30.80
C LEU A 3 1.44 1.97 29.35
N LYS A 4 2.27 1.11 28.72
CA LYS A 4 2.67 1.22 27.32
C LYS A 4 1.50 0.97 26.35
N GLN A 5 0.63 0.00 26.65
CA GLN A 5 -0.57 -0.28 25.87
C GLN A 5 -1.62 0.84 26.03
N LEU A 6 -1.79 1.38 27.25
CA LEU A 6 -2.69 2.51 27.51
C LEU A 6 -2.22 3.79 26.79
N ARG A 7 -0.92 4.11 26.85
CA ARG A 7 -0.34 5.25 26.11
C ARG A 7 -0.51 5.11 24.60
N ARG A 8 -0.30 3.90 24.06
CA ARG A 8 -0.58 3.60 22.64
C ARG A 8 -2.05 3.76 22.30
N LYS A 9 -2.95 3.32 23.18
CA LYS A 9 -4.40 3.45 23.02
C LYS A 9 -4.83 4.91 23.02
N ILE A 10 -4.45 5.70 24.03
CA ILE A 10 -4.74 7.13 24.14
C ILE A 10 -4.12 7.90 22.97
N TYR A 11 -2.88 7.62 22.59
CA TYR A 11 -2.21 8.29 21.48
C TYR A 11 -2.87 7.98 20.15
N ARG A 12 -3.20 6.69 19.90
CA ARG A 12 -4.03 6.29 18.78
C ARG A 12 -5.29 7.12 18.85
N GLU A 13 -6.11 7.02 19.89
CA GLU A 13 -7.34 7.79 20.08
C GLU A 13 -7.19 9.32 19.87
N THR A 14 -6.04 9.92 20.21
CA THR A 14 -5.81 11.37 20.12
C THR A 14 -5.46 11.84 18.70
N ILE A 15 -4.53 11.16 18.01
CA ILE A 15 -4.24 11.49 16.60
C ILE A 15 -5.30 10.90 15.69
N THR A 16 -5.91 9.79 16.10
CA THR A 16 -7.00 9.22 15.39
C THR A 16 -8.16 10.23 15.43
N LYS A 17 -8.65 10.70 16.59
CA LYS A 17 -9.84 11.58 16.66
C LYS A 17 -9.80 12.83 15.77
N LYS A 18 -8.63 13.32 15.36
CA LYS A 18 -8.44 14.20 14.21
C LYS A 18 -7.11 13.86 13.56
N LEU A 19 -7.11 13.23 12.37
CA LEU A 19 -6.00 13.47 11.45
C LEU A 19 -5.90 14.99 11.38
N SER A 20 -4.79 15.57 11.85
CA SER A 20 -4.69 17.03 11.92
C SER A 20 -4.98 17.60 10.54
N SER A 21 -5.54 18.81 10.48
CA SER A 21 -5.73 19.51 9.20
C SER A 21 -4.45 19.48 8.36
N GLU A 22 -3.29 19.57 9.01
CA GLU A 22 -1.96 19.41 8.41
C GLU A 22 -1.70 18.03 7.80
N PHE A 23 -2.07 16.93 8.47
CA PHE A 23 -1.91 15.59 7.92
C PHE A 23 -2.78 15.40 6.68
N LEU A 24 -4.06 15.77 6.73
CA LEU A 24 -4.96 15.67 5.57
C LEU A 24 -4.50 16.58 4.43
N PHE A 25 -4.08 17.80 4.75
CA PHE A 25 -3.50 18.73 3.79
C PHE A 25 -2.26 18.16 3.11
N SER A 26 -1.38 17.48 3.85
CA SER A 26 -0.20 16.82 3.33
C SER A 26 -0.54 15.58 2.51
N LEU A 27 -1.45 14.74 3.00
CA LEU A 27 -1.89 13.51 2.34
C LEU A 27 -2.59 13.78 1.01
N ASN A 28 -3.43 14.81 0.93
CA ASN A 28 -4.14 15.19 -0.29
C ASN A 28 -3.21 15.67 -1.42
N ARG A 29 -1.93 15.93 -1.11
CA ARG A 29 -0.89 16.26 -2.08
C ARG A 29 -0.02 15.07 -2.47
N CYS A 30 -0.17 13.94 -1.77
CA CYS A 30 0.50 12.71 -2.17
C CYS A 30 -0.10 12.17 -3.46
N VAL A 31 0.75 11.61 -4.31
CA VAL A 31 0.33 11.07 -5.61
C VAL A 31 0.44 9.56 -5.69
N LEU A 32 1.29 8.96 -4.87
CA LEU A 32 1.43 7.53 -4.76
C LEU A 32 0.30 6.95 -3.92
N ILE A 33 -0.02 5.69 -4.20
CA ILE A 33 -1.06 4.98 -3.47
C ILE A 33 -0.67 4.76 -2.01
N SER A 34 -1.67 4.79 -1.13
CA SER A 34 -1.58 4.33 0.26
C SER A 34 -2.97 4.02 0.78
N SER A 35 -3.11 3.16 1.79
CA SER A 35 -4.40 2.92 2.46
C SER A 35 -5.06 4.21 2.94
N HIS A 36 -4.28 5.15 3.50
CA HIS A 36 -4.79 6.44 3.94
C HIS A 36 -5.21 7.32 2.75
N GLY A 37 -4.48 7.28 1.63
CA GLY A 37 -4.85 7.99 0.41
C GLY A 37 -6.17 7.49 -0.18
N PHE A 38 -6.39 6.17 -0.20
CA PHE A 38 -7.66 5.57 -0.60
C PHE A 38 -8.80 5.97 0.33
N ALA A 39 -8.56 5.91 1.64
CA ALA A 39 -9.54 6.35 2.63
C ALA A 39 -9.87 7.84 2.48
N ALA A 40 -8.89 8.70 2.19
CA ALA A 40 -9.09 10.15 2.07
C ALA A 40 -9.83 10.53 0.79
N PHE A 41 -9.66 9.74 -0.27
CA PHE A 41 -10.41 9.89 -1.51
C PHE A 41 -11.87 9.47 -1.37
N ALA A 42 -12.12 8.34 -0.71
CA ALA A 42 -13.46 7.83 -0.52
C ALA A 42 -14.23 8.63 0.54
N HIS A 43 -15.54 8.73 0.38
CA HIS A 43 -16.38 9.31 1.43
C HIS A 43 -16.40 8.35 2.64
N GLY A 44 -16.26 8.89 3.85
CA GLY A 44 -16.23 8.06 5.06
C GLY A 44 -14.85 7.83 5.67
N HIS A 45 -13.83 8.68 5.42
CA HIS A 45 -12.65 8.71 6.32
C HIS A 45 -13.00 9.22 7.74
N HIS A 46 -14.23 9.64 8.00
CA HIS A 46 -14.73 9.67 9.37
C HIS A 46 -14.86 8.21 9.79
N ARG A 47 -14.00 7.76 10.70
CA ARG A 47 -13.98 6.38 11.18
C ARG A 47 -15.37 5.87 11.50
N PHE A 48 -15.51 4.55 11.58
CA PHE A 48 -16.30 3.91 12.65
C PHE A 48 -15.88 4.42 14.05
N ASP A 49 -15.99 5.72 14.30
CA ASP A 49 -16.48 6.25 15.56
C ASP A 49 -17.99 6.16 15.44
N GLN A 50 -18.70 5.97 16.52
CA GLN A 50 -20.07 5.46 16.56
C GLN A 50 -21.13 6.37 15.88
N ASP A 51 -20.70 7.47 15.26
CA ASP A 51 -21.50 8.57 14.74
C ASP A 51 -21.43 8.75 13.20
N VAL A 52 -20.79 7.86 12.44
CA VAL A 52 -20.88 7.94 10.97
C VAL A 52 -22.27 7.50 10.52
N ASP A 53 -23.04 8.49 10.09
CA ASP A 53 -24.34 8.25 9.52
C ASP A 53 -24.23 7.65 8.11
N PHE A 54 -24.21 6.32 8.05
CA PHE A 54 -24.33 5.57 6.80
C PHE A 54 -25.76 5.63 6.22
N SER A 55 -26.66 6.46 6.73
CA SER A 55 -27.97 6.68 6.09
C SER A 55 -27.85 7.13 4.64
N HIS A 56 -26.78 7.85 4.34
CA HIS A 56 -26.46 8.35 3.01
C HIS A 56 -25.58 7.39 2.18
N PHE A 57 -25.29 6.18 2.67
CA PHE A 57 -24.53 5.20 1.88
C PHE A 57 -25.21 4.90 0.54
N TRP A 58 -26.55 4.95 0.54
CA TRP A 58 -27.39 4.80 -0.64
C TRP A 58 -27.87 6.14 -1.24
N ASP A 59 -27.24 7.26 -0.91
CA ASP A 59 -27.52 8.56 -1.53
C ASP A 59 -26.70 8.75 -2.82
N LYS A 60 -27.25 9.48 -3.81
CA LYS A 60 -26.60 9.79 -5.09
C LYS A 60 -25.39 10.74 -4.95
N THR A 61 -25.23 11.37 -3.78
CA THR A 61 -24.18 12.35 -3.53
C THR A 61 -22.78 11.71 -3.54
N TYR A 62 -22.67 10.43 -3.15
CA TYR A 62 -21.40 9.71 -3.05
C TYR A 62 -21.47 8.34 -3.72
N SER A 63 -20.44 8.01 -4.50
CA SER A 63 -20.34 6.73 -5.21
C SER A 63 -19.15 5.88 -4.77
N CYS A 64 -18.39 6.31 -3.76
CA CYS A 64 -17.20 5.60 -3.26
C CYS A 64 -17.08 5.76 -1.74
N PHE A 65 -17.03 4.63 -1.04
CA PHE A 65 -16.97 4.54 0.42
C PHE A 65 -15.77 3.74 0.89
N TYR A 66 -15.28 4.02 2.11
CA TYR A 66 -14.19 3.28 2.72
C TYR A 66 -14.61 2.64 4.05
N VAL A 67 -14.26 1.37 4.24
CA VAL A 67 -14.50 0.62 5.48
C VAL A 67 -13.21 -0.04 5.91
N ARG A 68 -12.88 0.00 7.21
CA ARG A 68 -11.70 -0.74 7.69
C ARG A 68 -12.00 -2.23 7.67
N THR A 69 -11.02 -3.05 7.34
CA THR A 69 -11.20 -4.52 7.34
C THR A 69 -11.66 -5.06 8.70
N ASP A 70 -11.34 -4.38 9.80
CA ASP A 70 -11.80 -4.75 11.15
C ASP A 70 -13.28 -4.49 11.38
N ASP A 71 -13.86 -3.53 10.66
CA ASP A 71 -15.22 -3.02 10.87
C ASP A 71 -16.24 -3.64 9.88
N VAL A 72 -15.80 -4.53 8.99
CA VAL A 72 -16.63 -5.15 7.93
C VAL A 72 -17.88 -5.82 8.48
N GLU A 73 -17.78 -6.57 9.58
CA GLU A 73 -18.93 -7.30 10.12
C GLU A 73 -20.01 -6.35 10.66
N GLU A 74 -19.60 -5.32 11.40
CA GLU A 74 -20.51 -4.30 11.93
C GLU A 74 -21.12 -3.48 10.79
N PHE A 75 -20.30 -3.14 9.78
CA PHE A 75 -20.75 -2.45 8.58
C PHE A 75 -21.84 -3.22 7.86
N VAL A 76 -21.60 -4.49 7.48
CA VAL A 76 -22.58 -5.31 6.77
C VAL A 76 -23.86 -5.48 7.58
N ALA A 77 -23.76 -5.64 8.91
CA ALA A 77 -24.92 -5.72 9.78
C ALA A 77 -25.78 -4.43 9.79
N LYS A 78 -25.17 -3.25 9.66
CA LYS A 78 -25.86 -1.96 9.60
C LYS A 78 -26.46 -1.67 8.22
N ILE A 79 -25.74 -1.97 7.14
CA ILE A 79 -26.19 -1.64 5.77
C ILE A 79 -27.14 -2.69 5.17
N GLY A 80 -26.97 -3.98 5.49
CA GLY A 80 -27.77 -5.09 4.95
C GLY A 80 -29.23 -5.09 5.40
N GLN A 81 -29.61 -4.21 6.34
CA GLN A 81 -30.99 -4.00 6.76
C GLN A 81 -31.77 -3.05 5.84
N ARG A 82 -31.13 -2.45 4.83
CA ARG A 82 -31.72 -1.39 4.01
C ARG A 82 -31.90 -1.85 2.56
N PRO A 83 -33.11 -1.79 2.00
CA PRO A 83 -33.33 -2.12 0.60
C PRO A 83 -32.60 -1.13 -0.31
N LEU A 84 -31.85 -1.67 -1.25
CA LEU A 84 -31.02 -0.94 -2.19
C LEU A 84 -31.86 -0.53 -3.40
N ASN A 85 -32.23 0.74 -3.50
CA ASN A 85 -33.03 1.28 -4.60
C ASN A 85 -32.19 2.15 -5.55
N GLN A 86 -31.00 1.67 -5.91
CA GLN A 86 -30.06 2.43 -6.73
C GLN A 86 -29.90 1.86 -8.14
N LYS A 87 -29.94 2.78 -9.12
CA LYS A 87 -29.66 2.53 -10.54
C LYS A 87 -28.21 2.83 -10.93
N HIS A 88 -27.34 3.16 -9.97
CA HIS A 88 -25.95 3.59 -10.21
C HIS A 88 -24.96 2.71 -9.46
N VAL A 89 -23.72 2.68 -9.96
CA VAL A 89 -22.63 1.87 -9.41
C VAL A 89 -22.09 2.51 -8.14
N VAL A 90 -21.95 1.72 -7.07
CA VAL A 90 -21.31 2.12 -5.81
C VAL A 90 -20.00 1.35 -5.66
N THR A 91 -18.95 2.05 -5.25
CA THR A 91 -17.66 1.45 -4.93
C THR A 91 -17.47 1.40 -3.42
N LEU A 92 -17.09 0.23 -2.90
CA LEU A 92 -16.67 0.02 -1.53
C LEU A 92 -15.19 -0.36 -1.49
N LEU A 93 -14.38 0.43 -0.81
CA LEU A 93 -12.98 0.15 -0.53
C LEU A 93 -12.86 -0.42 0.87
N VAL A 94 -12.15 -1.54 1.02
CA VAL A 94 -11.95 -2.22 2.31
C VAL A 94 -10.46 -2.33 2.59
N GLY A 95 -9.99 -1.82 3.73
CA GLY A 95 -8.55 -1.87 4.04
C GLY A 95 -8.14 -1.34 5.41
N ASP A 96 -6.88 -0.89 5.55
CA ASP A 96 -6.32 -0.30 6.78
C ASP A 96 -6.45 -1.20 8.04
N SER A 97 -6.01 -2.45 7.91
CA SER A 97 -5.92 -3.42 9.00
C SER A 97 -4.66 -4.27 8.87
N ASP A 98 -4.18 -4.76 10.02
CA ASP A 98 -3.18 -5.81 10.10
C ASP A 98 -3.73 -7.17 9.64
N THR A 99 -5.05 -7.35 9.57
CA THR A 99 -5.71 -8.62 9.20
C THR A 99 -6.14 -8.63 7.74
N PRO A 100 -5.99 -9.78 7.04
CA PRO A 100 -6.47 -9.93 5.67
C PRO A 100 -8.00 -9.99 5.59
N VAL A 101 -8.54 -9.75 4.40
CA VAL A 101 -9.94 -10.07 4.06
C VAL A 101 -10.00 -11.57 3.75
N SER A 102 -10.46 -12.36 4.72
CA SER A 102 -10.59 -13.82 4.62
C SER A 102 -11.76 -14.35 5.47
N GLY A 103 -12.07 -15.65 5.30
CA GLY A 103 -13.12 -16.36 6.04
C GLY A 103 -14.45 -15.60 6.08
N LYS A 104 -15.01 -15.42 7.28
CA LYS A 104 -16.30 -14.75 7.49
C LYS A 104 -16.37 -13.35 6.86
N LYS A 105 -15.30 -12.54 6.94
CA LYS A 105 -15.29 -11.19 6.37
C LYS A 105 -15.43 -11.23 4.85
N ARG A 106 -14.71 -12.16 4.20
CA ARG A 106 -14.79 -12.39 2.76
C ARG A 106 -16.20 -12.83 2.36
N GLU A 107 -16.74 -13.85 3.03
CA GLU A 107 -18.08 -14.38 2.73
C GLU A 107 -19.18 -13.31 2.83
N LEU A 108 -19.09 -12.43 3.84
CA LEU A 108 -20.03 -11.31 4.00
C LEU A 108 -19.92 -10.31 2.84
N LEU A 109 -18.71 -9.95 2.43
CA LEU A 109 -18.49 -9.03 1.31
C LEU A 109 -18.90 -9.65 -0.02
N GLU A 110 -18.62 -10.93 -0.25
CA GLU A 110 -19.03 -11.64 -1.47
C GLU A 110 -20.55 -11.71 -1.57
N ARG A 111 -21.24 -12.02 -0.47
CA ARG A 111 -22.70 -11.99 -0.40
C ARG A 111 -23.24 -10.60 -0.69
N LEU A 112 -22.66 -9.58 -0.06
CA LEU A 112 -23.06 -8.19 -0.27
C LEU A 112 -22.91 -7.78 -1.75
N ALA A 113 -21.82 -8.16 -2.42
CA ALA A 113 -21.62 -7.90 -3.84
C ALA A 113 -22.62 -8.67 -4.73
N GLN A 114 -22.99 -9.90 -4.36
CA GLN A 114 -23.93 -10.73 -5.11
C GLN A 114 -25.38 -10.25 -4.98
N GLU A 115 -25.81 -9.91 -3.76
CA GLU A 115 -27.15 -9.38 -3.47
C GLU A 115 -27.36 -7.99 -4.11
N HIS A 116 -26.27 -7.31 -4.45
CA HIS A 116 -26.28 -5.93 -4.92
C HIS A 116 -25.40 -5.75 -6.16
N GLY A 117 -25.93 -6.12 -7.33
CA GLY A 117 -25.21 -6.07 -8.62
C GLY A 117 -24.51 -4.75 -8.99
N PRO A 118 -24.98 -3.55 -8.59
CA PRO A 118 -24.27 -2.30 -8.81
C PRO A 118 -23.08 -2.05 -7.84
N LEU A 119 -22.83 -2.91 -6.85
CA LEU A 119 -21.77 -2.74 -5.86
C LEU A 119 -20.47 -3.37 -6.35
N GLN A 120 -19.42 -2.56 -6.43
CA GLN A 120 -18.05 -3.02 -6.65
C GLN A 120 -17.26 -2.94 -5.36
N ILE A 121 -16.59 -4.03 -4.98
CA ILE A 121 -15.82 -4.09 -3.74
C ILE A 121 -14.34 -4.32 -4.06
N PHE A 122 -13.48 -3.43 -3.54
CA PHE A 122 -12.03 -3.53 -3.64
C PHE A 122 -11.44 -3.73 -2.24
N CYS A 123 -10.60 -4.74 -2.06
CA CYS A 123 -10.12 -5.20 -0.77
C CYS A 123 -8.59 -5.21 -0.71
N GLN A 124 -8.02 -4.57 0.32
CA GLN A 124 -6.63 -4.73 0.70
C GLN A 124 -6.41 -6.07 1.39
N ASN A 125 -5.26 -6.71 1.12
CA ASN A 125 -4.92 -8.02 1.68
C ASN A 125 -6.04 -9.06 1.48
N LEU A 126 -6.63 -9.12 0.28
CA LEU A 126 -7.56 -10.16 -0.09
C LEU A 126 -6.79 -11.48 -0.24
N ALA A 127 -6.95 -12.38 0.74
CA ALA A 127 -6.08 -13.56 0.88
C ALA A 127 -6.20 -14.56 -0.28
N ASP A 128 -7.36 -14.61 -0.91
CA ASP A 128 -7.69 -15.61 -1.92
C ASP A 128 -8.27 -14.95 -3.17
N ASN A 129 -8.16 -15.62 -4.31
CA ASN A 129 -8.88 -15.19 -5.51
C ASN A 129 -10.40 -15.23 -5.27
N SER A 130 -11.04 -14.11 -5.61
CA SER A 130 -12.49 -13.96 -5.61
C SER A 130 -12.95 -13.50 -6.98
N VAL A 131 -14.11 -13.99 -7.41
CA VAL A 131 -14.74 -13.57 -8.67
C VAL A 131 -15.47 -12.23 -8.50
N SER A 132 -16.02 -11.96 -7.31
CA SER A 132 -16.82 -10.76 -7.03
C SER A 132 -16.05 -9.66 -6.30
N LEU A 133 -14.97 -10.00 -5.57
CA LEU A 133 -14.11 -9.01 -4.91
C LEU A 133 -12.85 -8.73 -5.73
N LYS A 134 -12.43 -7.47 -5.77
CA LYS A 134 -11.23 -7.01 -6.48
C LYS A 134 -10.11 -6.71 -5.48
N ASN A 135 -8.86 -6.89 -5.89
CA ASN A 135 -7.72 -6.47 -5.06
C ASN A 135 -7.58 -4.95 -5.04
N LEU A 136 -7.25 -4.41 -3.87
CA LEU A 136 -6.80 -3.04 -3.66
C LEU A 136 -5.38 -3.10 -3.09
N PRO A 137 -4.37 -2.45 -3.68
CA PRO A 137 -3.04 -2.42 -3.08
C PRO A 137 -3.02 -1.58 -1.79
N ILE A 138 -2.06 -1.86 -0.90
CA ILE A 138 -1.86 -1.09 0.33
C ILE A 138 -1.00 0.15 0.13
N GLY A 139 -0.12 0.15 -0.88
CA GLY A 139 0.73 1.28 -1.22
C GLY A 139 1.76 1.62 -0.14
N LEU A 140 2.13 2.89 -0.02
CA LEU A 140 3.15 3.36 0.92
C LEU A 140 2.68 3.47 2.36
N ASP A 141 3.61 3.27 3.30
CA ASP A 141 3.40 3.44 4.74
C ASP A 141 3.67 4.90 5.17
N TYR A 142 2.67 5.77 5.06
CA TYR A 142 2.81 7.13 5.61
C TYR A 142 2.58 7.23 7.11
N HIS A 143 2.09 6.16 7.74
CA HIS A 143 1.53 6.24 9.07
C HIS A 143 2.53 5.78 10.14
N SER A 144 3.44 4.86 9.82
CA SER A 144 4.41 4.38 10.80
C SER A 144 5.39 5.45 11.28
N ASN A 145 5.89 6.29 10.37
CA ASN A 145 6.78 7.41 10.70
C ASN A 145 6.05 8.58 11.37
N LEU A 146 4.71 8.61 11.27
CA LEU A 146 3.87 9.55 12.02
C LEU A 146 3.57 9.05 13.43
N TYR A 147 3.25 7.76 13.58
CA TYR A 147 2.67 7.20 14.81
C TYR A 147 3.66 6.48 15.74
N PHE A 148 4.76 5.93 15.21
CA PHE A 148 5.65 5.07 15.99
C PHE A 148 6.99 5.69 16.36
N TYR A 149 7.32 6.88 15.85
CA TYR A 149 8.47 7.63 16.34
C TYR A 149 8.07 8.36 17.62
N ASP A 150 8.76 7.98 18.70
CA ASP A 150 8.49 8.31 20.10
C ASP A 150 7.99 9.74 20.35
N PHE A 151 7.20 9.88 21.41
CA PHE A 151 6.70 11.13 21.98
C PHE A 151 7.80 12.20 22.23
N PHE A 152 9.07 11.79 22.20
CA PHE A 152 10.26 12.59 22.48
C PHE A 152 11.19 12.79 21.28
N GLN A 153 10.84 12.31 20.08
CA GLN A 153 11.61 12.62 18.87
C GLN A 153 10.84 13.59 17.96
N SER A 154 11.51 14.69 17.59
CA SER A 154 11.02 15.76 16.72
C SER A 154 10.88 15.36 15.24
N ASN A 155 11.11 14.10 14.88
CA ASN A 155 11.23 13.64 13.49
C ASN A 155 9.93 13.06 12.90
N ARG A 156 8.76 13.60 13.26
CA ARG A 156 7.51 13.25 12.59
C ARG A 156 7.59 13.67 11.12
N LYS A 157 7.35 12.73 10.20
CA LYS A 157 7.28 13.04 8.76
C LYS A 157 5.84 13.00 8.28
N MET A 158 5.34 14.13 7.79
CA MET A 158 4.03 14.16 7.11
C MET A 158 4.10 13.37 5.79
N PRO A 159 2.98 12.83 5.28
CA PRO A 159 2.93 12.01 4.06
C PRO A 159 3.72 12.60 2.89
N LEU A 160 3.51 13.88 2.56
CA LEU A 160 4.18 14.55 1.44
C LEU A 160 5.70 14.63 1.63
N HIS A 161 6.17 14.83 2.87
CA HIS A 161 7.61 14.83 3.14
C HIS A 161 8.24 13.45 2.92
N GLN A 162 7.47 12.37 3.11
CA GLN A 162 7.93 11.01 2.86
C GLN A 162 8.03 10.73 1.35
N GLU A 163 7.05 11.15 0.56
CA GLU A 163 7.12 11.08 -0.91
C GLU A 163 8.25 11.94 -1.49
N LEU A 164 8.40 13.18 -1.02
CA LEU A 164 9.50 14.06 -1.44
C LEU A 164 10.86 13.42 -1.17
N ALA A 165 11.02 12.81 0.01
CA ALA A 165 12.23 12.10 0.36
C ALA A 165 12.52 10.90 -0.57
N LEU A 166 11.49 10.15 -0.99
CA LEU A 166 11.65 9.07 -1.97
C LEU A 166 12.13 9.60 -3.33
N VAL A 167 11.57 10.72 -3.80
CA VAL A 167 11.98 11.36 -5.06
C VAL A 167 13.41 11.88 -4.97
N ASP A 168 13.79 12.54 -3.88
CA ASP A 168 15.15 13.06 -3.71
C ASP A 168 16.17 11.93 -3.70
N LEU A 169 15.87 10.84 -2.99
CA LEU A 169 16.68 9.63 -2.99
C LEU A 169 16.80 9.05 -4.41
N LEU A 170 15.68 8.90 -5.12
CA LEU A 170 15.66 8.36 -6.47
C LEU A 170 16.45 9.22 -7.47
N LYS A 171 16.34 10.55 -7.39
CA LYS A 171 17.11 11.49 -8.24
C LYS A 171 18.61 11.33 -8.06
N SER A 172 19.04 11.10 -6.83
CA SER A 172 20.44 10.88 -6.47
C SER A 172 20.94 9.45 -6.75
N ALA A 173 20.03 8.52 -7.05
CA ALA A 173 20.37 7.11 -7.22
C ALA A 173 21.02 6.83 -8.58
N GLN A 174 21.82 5.76 -8.61
CA GLN A 174 22.31 5.17 -9.85
C GLN A 174 21.17 4.52 -10.64
N ASN A 175 21.35 4.39 -11.96
CA ASN A 175 20.47 3.58 -12.79
C ASN A 175 20.37 2.16 -12.23
N TRP A 176 19.20 1.54 -12.33
CA TRP A 176 18.96 0.22 -11.75
C TRP A 176 19.95 -0.83 -12.28
N SER A 177 20.24 -0.83 -13.57
CA SER A 177 21.21 -1.72 -14.21
C SER A 177 22.64 -1.59 -13.69
N SER A 178 23.01 -0.40 -13.22
CA SER A 178 24.35 -0.08 -12.72
C SER A 178 24.51 -0.50 -11.25
N ARG A 179 23.41 -0.80 -10.57
CA ARG A 179 23.44 -1.30 -9.19
C ARG A 179 23.94 -2.74 -9.18
N PRO A 180 24.68 -3.17 -8.13
CA PRO A 180 25.10 -4.56 -8.00
C PRO A 180 23.91 -5.54 -8.00
N LEU A 181 24.11 -6.72 -8.58
CA LEU A 181 23.21 -7.86 -8.48
C LEU A 181 23.18 -8.37 -7.02
N ARG A 182 22.36 -7.74 -6.19
CA ARG A 182 22.18 -8.03 -4.77
C ARG A 182 20.71 -7.92 -4.39
N VAL A 183 20.36 -8.57 -3.29
CA VAL A 183 19.03 -8.55 -2.68
C VAL A 183 19.10 -7.84 -1.33
N SER A 184 18.41 -6.72 -1.20
CA SER A 184 18.27 -6.06 0.11
C SER A 184 17.26 -6.82 0.99
N VAL A 185 17.61 -7.01 2.27
CA VAL A 185 16.79 -7.70 3.27
C VAL A 185 16.71 -6.88 4.57
N ASP A 186 15.52 -6.43 4.95
CA ASP A 186 15.26 -5.55 6.11
C ASP A 186 14.28 -6.17 7.14
N TRP A 187 13.83 -7.40 6.92
CA TRP A 187 12.82 -8.07 7.75
C TRP A 187 13.34 -9.29 8.50
N ALA A 188 14.62 -9.65 8.36
CA ALA A 188 15.21 -10.87 8.93
C ALA A 188 15.06 -11.00 10.46
N GLY A 189 14.88 -9.89 11.20
CA GLY A 189 14.55 -9.91 12.63
C GLY A 189 13.09 -10.25 12.97
N SER A 190 12.27 -10.59 11.98
CA SER A 190 10.82 -10.76 12.12
C SER A 190 10.26 -11.92 11.28
N THR A 191 10.96 -13.06 11.32
CA THR A 191 10.69 -14.29 10.55
C THR A 191 9.37 -14.99 10.90
N HIS A 192 8.79 -14.73 12.06
CA HIS A 192 7.54 -15.32 12.53
C HIS A 192 6.28 -14.82 11.79
N ARG A 193 6.42 -14.05 10.70
CA ARG A 193 5.31 -13.44 9.95
C ARG A 193 5.32 -13.92 8.51
N GLY A 194 4.15 -14.33 8.02
CA GLY A 194 3.98 -14.76 6.64
C GLY A 194 4.96 -15.87 6.26
N ASP A 195 5.51 -15.76 5.07
CA ASP A 195 6.48 -16.67 4.46
C ASP A 195 7.94 -16.23 4.72
N ARG A 196 8.19 -15.29 5.65
CA ARG A 196 9.56 -14.79 5.93
C ARG A 196 10.54 -15.87 6.37
N SER A 197 10.06 -16.88 7.10
CA SER A 197 10.94 -17.98 7.51
C SER A 197 11.40 -18.80 6.30
N GLU A 198 10.48 -19.14 5.41
CA GLU A 198 10.77 -19.86 4.15
C GLU A 198 11.68 -19.00 3.25
N ALA A 199 11.38 -17.72 3.11
CA ALA A 199 12.22 -16.77 2.39
C ALA A 199 13.66 -16.75 2.92
N LEU A 200 13.84 -16.69 4.24
CA LEU A 200 15.17 -16.63 4.84
C LEU A 200 15.96 -17.93 4.62
N GLU A 201 15.28 -19.08 4.59
CA GLU A 201 15.88 -20.38 4.35
C GLU A 201 16.43 -20.52 2.93
N HIS A 202 15.73 -19.95 1.94
CA HIS A 202 16.09 -20.12 0.52
C HIS A 202 16.82 -18.93 -0.11
N LEU A 203 16.89 -17.78 0.55
CA LEU A 203 17.63 -16.62 0.03
C LEU A 203 19.12 -16.97 -0.22
N PRO A 204 19.68 -16.63 -1.39
CA PRO A 204 21.10 -16.80 -1.67
C PRO A 204 21.92 -15.82 -0.82
N SER A 205 22.30 -16.24 0.39
CA SER A 205 22.91 -15.40 1.43
C SER A 205 24.12 -14.60 0.95
N GLN A 206 24.91 -15.12 0.01
CA GLN A 206 26.07 -14.47 -0.60
C GLN A 206 25.71 -13.23 -1.44
N LEU A 207 24.47 -13.16 -1.94
CA LEU A 207 23.94 -12.03 -2.70
C LEU A 207 23.09 -11.08 -1.83
N CYS A 208 22.85 -11.44 -0.57
CA CYS A 208 21.96 -10.70 0.32
C CYS A 208 22.71 -9.61 1.09
N GLN A 209 22.14 -8.42 1.10
CA GLN A 209 22.52 -7.33 2.00
C GLN A 209 21.49 -7.26 3.14
N PHE A 210 21.83 -7.85 4.27
CA PHE A 210 21.00 -7.80 5.48
C PHE A 210 21.17 -6.46 6.19
N THR A 211 20.04 -5.87 6.59
CA THR A 211 20.03 -4.65 7.39
C THR A 211 20.68 -4.91 8.74
N ASP A 212 21.72 -4.12 9.06
CA ASP A 212 22.29 -4.12 10.40
C ASP A 212 21.41 -3.30 11.34
N PHE A 213 20.84 -3.98 12.32
CA PHE A 213 20.03 -3.33 13.34
C PHE A 213 20.86 -2.69 14.45
N GLY A 214 22.16 -2.98 14.55
CA GLY A 214 23.05 -2.42 15.58
C GLY A 214 22.54 -2.66 17.01
N GLY A 215 21.91 -3.82 17.25
CA GLY A 215 21.25 -4.16 18.52
C GLY A 215 19.94 -3.41 18.81
N LYS A 216 19.46 -2.56 17.90
CA LYS A 216 18.17 -1.86 18.03
C LYS A 216 17.02 -2.75 17.54
N LYS A 217 15.80 -2.44 17.99
CA LYS A 217 14.59 -3.12 17.51
C LYS A 217 14.11 -2.63 16.14
N ARG A 218 14.57 -1.45 15.71
CA ARG A 218 14.19 -0.77 14.46
C ARG A 218 15.33 0.10 13.96
N VAL A 219 15.40 0.23 12.64
CA VAL A 219 16.29 1.14 11.91
C VAL A 219 15.43 2.26 11.30
N ALA A 220 16.03 3.44 11.06
CA ALA A 220 15.30 4.53 10.45
C ALA A 220 14.93 4.18 9.00
N GLN A 221 13.70 4.53 8.61
CA GLN A 221 13.18 4.24 7.26
C GLN A 221 14.14 4.75 6.15
N MET A 222 14.69 5.95 6.34
CA MET A 222 15.63 6.55 5.41
C MET A 222 16.89 5.69 5.18
N ASP A 223 17.38 5.00 6.22
CA ASP A 223 18.54 4.14 6.09
C ASP A 223 18.19 2.83 5.36
N ILE A 224 16.98 2.30 5.60
CA ILE A 224 16.44 1.15 4.86
C ILE A 224 16.29 1.49 3.37
N TRP A 225 15.73 2.66 3.05
CA TRP A 225 15.59 3.11 1.66
C TRP A 225 16.95 3.30 0.95
N LYS A 226 17.95 3.86 1.64
CA LYS A 226 19.31 3.96 1.11
C LYS A 226 19.93 2.58 0.84
N GLN A 227 19.68 1.60 1.71
CA GLN A 227 20.10 0.23 1.46
C GLN A 227 19.42 -0.38 0.24
N HIS A 228 18.10 -0.19 0.09
CA HIS A 228 17.38 -0.67 -1.10
C HIS A 228 18.01 -0.13 -2.39
N LEU A 229 18.37 1.16 -2.41
CA LEU A 229 19.03 1.79 -3.56
C LEU A 229 20.43 1.25 -3.90
N SER A 230 21.11 0.57 -2.96
CA SER A 230 22.38 -0.10 -3.24
C SER A 230 22.23 -1.49 -3.85
N CYS A 231 21.00 -1.94 -4.11
CA CYS A 231 20.70 -3.26 -4.65
C CYS A 231 19.78 -3.15 -5.88
N GLN A 232 19.89 -4.12 -6.79
CA GLN A 232 18.89 -4.29 -7.85
C GLN A 232 17.56 -4.82 -7.31
N PHE A 233 17.61 -5.74 -6.34
CA PHE A 233 16.44 -6.45 -5.84
C PHE A 233 16.19 -6.17 -4.36
N VAL A 234 14.93 -6.28 -3.95
CA VAL A 234 14.50 -6.20 -2.55
C VAL A 234 13.63 -7.41 -2.23
N ALA A 235 14.00 -8.21 -1.22
CA ALA A 235 13.16 -9.32 -0.79
C ALA A 235 11.92 -8.78 -0.07
N SER A 236 10.73 -9.04 -0.63
CA SER A 236 9.44 -8.61 -0.09
C SER A 236 8.49 -9.80 0.15
N PRO A 237 8.83 -10.69 1.10
CA PRO A 237 7.93 -11.73 1.56
C PRO A 237 6.68 -11.15 2.21
N PHE A 238 5.62 -11.95 2.18
CA PHE A 238 4.36 -11.70 2.84
C PHE A 238 4.57 -11.42 4.34
N GLY A 239 3.73 -10.54 4.86
CA GLY A 239 3.68 -10.20 6.28
C GLY A 239 2.56 -10.96 6.98
N VAL A 240 1.75 -10.22 7.75
CA VAL A 240 0.49 -10.77 8.27
C VAL A 240 -0.55 -10.91 7.15
N GLY A 241 -0.49 -10.02 6.14
CA GLY A 241 -1.19 -10.13 4.88
C GLY A 241 -0.25 -10.38 3.71
N LEU A 242 -0.83 -10.59 2.53
CA LEU A 242 -0.11 -10.81 1.26
C LEU A 242 0.58 -9.54 0.75
N ASP A 243 0.02 -8.37 1.04
CA ASP A 243 0.57 -7.09 0.58
C ASP A 243 1.54 -6.52 1.61
N CYS A 244 2.63 -5.92 1.13
CA CYS A 244 3.66 -5.33 1.98
C CYS A 244 4.04 -3.94 1.47
N HIS A 245 4.10 -2.96 2.38
CA HIS A 245 4.53 -1.60 2.08
C HIS A 245 5.92 -1.58 1.44
N ARG A 246 6.78 -2.54 1.83
CA ARG A 246 8.12 -2.74 1.24
C ARG A 246 8.08 -2.95 -0.27
N THR A 247 7.09 -3.68 -0.79
CA THR A 247 6.95 -3.90 -2.23
C THR A 247 6.81 -2.56 -2.95
N TRP A 248 5.90 -1.71 -2.45
CA TRP A 248 5.62 -0.39 -3.01
C TRP A 248 6.78 0.59 -2.81
N GLU A 249 7.44 0.57 -1.66
CA GLU A 249 8.64 1.38 -1.39
C GLU A 249 9.81 0.99 -2.30
N ALA A 250 10.04 -0.31 -2.51
CA ALA A 250 11.08 -0.81 -3.41
C ALA A 250 10.85 -0.32 -4.85
N ILE A 251 9.61 -0.43 -5.35
CA ILE A 251 9.25 0.06 -6.69
C ILE A 251 9.44 1.59 -6.76
N ALA A 252 9.03 2.33 -5.73
CA ALA A 252 9.20 3.78 -5.68
C ALA A 252 10.67 4.23 -5.67
N LEU A 253 11.59 3.37 -5.22
CA LEU A 253 13.05 3.57 -5.24
C LEU A 253 13.70 3.04 -6.53
N GLY A 254 12.90 2.54 -7.48
CA GLY A 254 13.40 1.94 -8.72
C GLY A 254 14.16 0.64 -8.49
N CYS A 255 13.81 -0.11 -7.45
CA CYS A 255 14.28 -1.48 -7.21
C CYS A 255 13.23 -2.49 -7.65
N VAL A 256 13.63 -3.74 -7.85
CA VAL A 256 12.72 -4.86 -8.19
C VAL A 256 12.38 -5.62 -6.91
N PRO A 257 11.15 -5.53 -6.38
CA PRO A 257 10.73 -6.42 -5.31
C PRO A 257 10.65 -7.87 -5.78
N ILE A 258 11.05 -8.78 -4.91
CA ILE A 258 10.89 -10.23 -5.05
C ILE A 258 9.78 -10.66 -4.09
N THR A 259 8.76 -11.34 -4.57
CA THR A 259 7.63 -11.80 -3.75
C THR A 259 7.09 -13.12 -4.30
N CYS A 260 6.32 -13.86 -3.50
CA CYS A 260 5.60 -15.02 -4.01
C CYS A 260 4.32 -14.59 -4.75
N ARG A 261 3.92 -15.37 -5.74
CA ARG A 261 2.67 -15.20 -6.48
C ARG A 261 1.50 -15.45 -5.53
N SER A 262 0.48 -14.61 -5.61
CA SER A 262 -0.72 -14.75 -4.79
C SER A 262 -1.95 -14.12 -5.46
N GLY A 263 -3.07 -14.04 -4.74
CA GLY A 263 -4.23 -13.28 -5.20
C GLY A 263 -3.92 -11.81 -5.49
N LEU A 264 -2.82 -11.25 -4.93
CA LEU A 264 -2.41 -9.86 -5.12
C LEU A 264 -1.70 -9.60 -6.46
N SER A 265 -1.19 -10.61 -7.14
CA SER A 265 -0.41 -10.50 -8.39
C SER A 265 -1.03 -9.56 -9.45
N PRO A 266 -2.37 -9.53 -9.65
CA PRO A 266 -2.99 -8.58 -10.57
C PRO A 266 -2.73 -7.10 -10.25
N ALA A 267 -2.48 -6.75 -8.98
CA ALA A 267 -2.13 -5.38 -8.57
C ALA A 267 -0.70 -4.99 -8.99
N PHE A 268 0.15 -5.96 -9.33
CA PHE A 268 1.52 -5.75 -9.82
C PHE A 268 1.62 -5.77 -11.35
N ALA A 269 0.51 -5.96 -12.06
CA ALA A 269 0.51 -6.02 -13.52
C ALA A 269 1.16 -4.77 -14.14
N GLY A 270 2.18 -4.98 -14.98
CA GLY A 270 2.93 -3.91 -15.64
C GLY A 270 4.06 -3.31 -14.79
N LEU A 271 4.19 -3.67 -13.51
CA LEU A 271 5.26 -3.21 -12.63
C LEU A 271 6.47 -4.16 -12.65
N PRO A 272 7.67 -3.67 -12.30
CA PRO A 272 8.89 -4.47 -12.26
C PRO A 272 8.95 -5.32 -10.99
N VAL A 273 8.24 -6.44 -10.96
CA VAL A 273 8.18 -7.37 -9.82
C VAL A 273 8.67 -8.74 -10.24
N LEU A 274 9.57 -9.35 -9.47
CA LEU A 274 9.94 -10.75 -9.63
C LEU A 274 9.01 -11.61 -8.77
N GLU A 275 7.97 -12.16 -9.39
CA GLU A 275 7.03 -13.06 -8.74
C GLU A 275 7.52 -14.51 -8.83
N LEU A 276 7.60 -15.15 -7.65
CA LEU A 276 8.02 -16.53 -7.47
C LEU A 276 6.80 -17.44 -7.17
N GLU A 277 6.78 -18.70 -7.61
CA GLU A 277 5.84 -19.71 -7.10
C GLU A 277 6.18 -20.13 -5.67
N SER A 278 7.46 -20.12 -5.28
CA SER A 278 7.94 -20.38 -3.91
C SER A 278 9.33 -19.77 -3.73
N TRP A 279 9.77 -19.50 -2.50
CA TRP A 279 11.12 -19.00 -2.26
C TRP A 279 12.23 -19.99 -2.66
N SER A 280 11.93 -21.29 -2.71
CA SER A 280 12.87 -22.35 -3.07
C SER A 280 13.44 -22.27 -4.50
N GLU A 281 12.78 -21.57 -5.42
CA GLU A 281 13.28 -21.36 -6.78
C GLU A 281 14.20 -20.14 -6.92
N LEU A 282 14.40 -19.37 -5.84
CA LEU A 282 15.25 -18.19 -5.88
C LEU A 282 16.73 -18.60 -5.83
N THR A 283 17.34 -18.75 -7.00
CA THR A 283 18.78 -18.98 -7.15
C THR A 283 19.50 -17.76 -7.72
N GLU A 284 20.84 -17.79 -7.69
CA GLU A 284 21.67 -16.78 -8.35
C GLU A 284 21.38 -16.72 -9.85
N GLU A 285 21.22 -17.86 -10.52
CA GLU A 285 20.88 -17.94 -11.95
C GLU A 285 19.51 -17.33 -12.22
N LYS A 286 18.51 -17.59 -11.36
CA LYS A 286 17.18 -16.98 -11.47
C LYS A 286 17.25 -15.46 -11.36
N LEU A 287 18.05 -14.93 -10.43
CA LEU A 287 18.29 -13.49 -10.27
C LEU A 287 18.97 -12.88 -11.51
N GLN A 288 20.00 -13.55 -12.04
CA GLN A 288 20.69 -13.11 -13.27
C GLN A 288 19.75 -13.10 -14.49
N GLN A 289 18.93 -14.13 -14.64
CA GLN A 289 17.92 -14.22 -15.71
C GLN A 289 16.85 -13.14 -15.57
N ALA A 290 16.33 -12.94 -14.35
CA ALA A 290 15.38 -11.87 -14.06
C ALA A 290 15.99 -10.51 -14.36
N ALA A 291 17.26 -10.28 -13.97
CA ALA A 291 17.93 -9.02 -14.20
C ALA A 291 18.06 -8.72 -15.70
N LYS A 292 18.47 -9.72 -16.50
CA LYS A 292 18.56 -9.60 -17.96
C LYS A 292 17.20 -9.29 -18.61
N LYS A 293 16.14 -9.95 -18.15
CA LYS A 293 14.77 -9.73 -18.65
C LYS A 293 14.31 -8.30 -18.35
N ILE A 294 14.46 -7.86 -17.11
CA ILE A 294 14.02 -6.54 -16.63
C ILE A 294 14.76 -5.41 -17.34
N SER A 295 16.06 -5.55 -17.61
CA SER A 295 16.83 -4.57 -18.40
C SER A 295 16.29 -4.38 -19.83
N GLY A 296 15.53 -5.32 -20.37
CA GLY A 296 14.98 -5.25 -21.73
C GLY A 296 13.49 -4.86 -21.78
N GLU A 297 12.85 -4.65 -20.64
CA GLU A 297 11.41 -4.43 -20.54
C GLU A 297 11.06 -2.97 -20.26
N LYS A 298 9.87 -2.56 -20.71
CA LYS A 298 9.24 -1.30 -20.33
C LYS A 298 8.14 -1.58 -19.33
N PHE A 299 8.06 -0.76 -18.30
CA PHE A 299 7.10 -0.90 -17.23
C PHE A 299 6.05 0.20 -17.28
N ASP A 300 4.81 -0.15 -16.93
CA ASP A 300 3.73 0.81 -16.69
C ASP A 300 3.61 1.05 -15.18
N PHE A 301 4.09 2.20 -14.73
CA PHE A 301 4.01 2.62 -13.34
C PHE A 301 2.65 3.18 -12.93
N GLY A 302 1.66 3.21 -13.83
CA GLY A 302 0.30 3.64 -13.54
C GLY A 302 -0.24 3.16 -12.18
N PRO A 303 -0.18 1.85 -11.85
CA PRO A 303 -0.70 1.31 -10.59
C PRO A 303 -0.06 1.88 -9.32
N MET A 304 1.12 2.52 -9.40
CA MET A 304 1.74 3.21 -8.26
C MET A 304 0.99 4.48 -7.84
N PHE A 305 0.12 5.03 -8.71
CA PHE A 305 -0.48 6.35 -8.51
C PHE A 305 -1.95 6.29 -8.14
N MET A 306 -2.36 7.15 -7.21
CA MET A 306 -3.77 7.35 -6.85
C MET A 306 -4.66 7.62 -8.07
N SER A 307 -4.17 8.39 -9.05
CA SER A 307 -4.94 8.72 -10.26
C SER A 307 -5.25 7.53 -11.16
N HIS A 308 -4.49 6.44 -11.10
CA HIS A 308 -4.82 5.20 -11.82
C HIS A 308 -6.07 4.59 -11.19
N TRP A 309 -6.03 4.35 -9.89
CA TRP A 309 -7.12 3.72 -9.14
C TRP A 309 -8.40 4.57 -9.07
N LYS A 310 -8.28 5.91 -8.94
CA LYS A 310 -9.45 6.81 -8.96
C LYS A 310 -10.34 6.62 -10.20
N LYS A 311 -9.76 6.31 -11.36
CA LYS A 311 -10.52 6.03 -12.60
C LYS A 311 -11.34 4.75 -12.54
N HIS A 312 -10.94 3.79 -11.70
CA HIS A 312 -11.68 2.54 -11.48
C HIS A 312 -12.82 2.70 -10.47
N PHE A 313 -12.77 3.72 -9.61
CA PHE A 313 -13.79 3.99 -8.58
C PHE A 313 -14.86 4.97 -9.07
N ALA A 314 -14.47 5.92 -9.91
CA ALA A 314 -15.33 7.00 -10.39
C ALA A 314 -15.86 6.68 -11.79
N GLN A 315 -17.05 6.08 -11.87
CA GLN A 315 -17.85 6.15 -13.10
C GLN A 315 -18.74 7.41 -13.14
N ASP A 316 -19.07 8.02 -11.99
CA ASP A 316 -20.00 9.17 -11.91
C ASP A 316 -19.54 10.38 -11.06
N VAL A 317 -18.28 10.45 -10.60
CA VAL A 317 -17.80 11.61 -9.80
C VAL A 317 -17.39 12.75 -10.72
N GLN A 318 -18.35 13.36 -11.43
CA GLN A 318 -18.09 14.55 -12.25
C GLN A 318 -17.91 15.85 -11.44
N ASN A 319 -18.21 15.92 -10.14
CA ASN A 319 -18.46 17.24 -9.53
C ASN A 319 -17.86 17.58 -8.15
N HIS A 320 -17.03 16.76 -7.50
CA HIS A 320 -16.47 17.14 -6.18
C HIS A 320 -14.97 17.48 -6.15
N ASP A 321 -14.20 17.13 -7.19
CA ASP A 321 -12.73 17.31 -7.20
C ASP A 321 -12.25 18.60 -7.92
N ARG A 322 -13.16 19.55 -8.22
CA ARG A 322 -12.79 20.82 -8.88
C ARG A 322 -12.00 21.79 -7.99
N HIS A 323 -11.92 21.54 -6.68
CA HIS A 323 -11.25 22.46 -5.74
C HIS A 323 -9.82 22.08 -5.33
N LEU A 324 -9.28 20.94 -5.78
CA LEU A 324 -7.89 20.55 -5.48
C LEU A 324 -6.96 20.53 -6.71
N ALA A 325 -7.51 20.63 -7.92
CA ALA A 325 -6.76 20.47 -9.16
C ALA A 325 -6.09 21.75 -9.71
N SER A 326 -6.21 22.91 -9.04
CA SER A 326 -5.90 24.20 -9.70
C SER A 326 -4.71 24.99 -9.18
N VAL A 327 -3.91 24.48 -8.22
CA VAL A 327 -2.80 25.29 -7.66
C VAL A 327 -1.43 24.60 -7.69
N ASP A 328 -1.37 23.27 -7.61
CA ASP A 328 -0.08 22.56 -7.49
C ASP A 328 0.24 21.80 -8.78
N ASP A 329 1.21 22.28 -9.55
CA ASP A 329 1.80 21.59 -10.72
C ASP A 329 2.66 20.38 -10.28
N TRP A 330 2.85 20.22 -8.96
CA TRP A 330 3.70 19.21 -8.33
C TRP A 330 3.32 17.76 -8.68
N PRO A 331 2.03 17.34 -8.75
CA PRO A 331 1.70 15.98 -9.17
C PRO A 331 2.18 15.64 -10.58
N ARG A 332 2.18 16.63 -11.49
CA ARG A 332 2.72 16.49 -12.86
C ARG A 332 4.23 16.39 -12.84
N ILE A 333 4.90 17.24 -12.04
CA ILE A 333 6.37 17.22 -11.87
C ILE A 333 6.81 15.89 -11.23
N PHE A 334 6.16 15.46 -10.15
CA PHE A 334 6.43 14.19 -9.49
C PHE A 334 6.25 13.03 -10.47
N ARG A 335 5.12 12.99 -11.19
CA ARG A 335 4.88 11.95 -12.20
C ARG A 335 5.97 11.95 -13.25
N ALA A 336 6.38 13.10 -13.76
CA ALA A 336 7.49 13.17 -14.73
C ALA A 336 8.82 12.66 -14.15
N GLU A 337 9.15 12.99 -12.90
CA GLU A 337 10.37 12.48 -12.24
C GLU A 337 10.30 10.99 -11.93
N PHE A 338 9.10 10.47 -11.61
CA PHE A 338 8.87 9.05 -11.38
C PHE A 338 8.84 8.25 -12.69
N ASP A 339 8.27 8.79 -13.76
CA ASP A 339 8.30 8.18 -15.09
C ASP A 339 9.75 8.15 -15.64
N ARG A 340 10.62 9.03 -15.13
CA ARG A 340 12.07 9.00 -15.34
C ARG A 340 12.81 7.99 -14.45
N ILE A 341 12.14 7.13 -13.67
CA ILE A 341 12.83 6.07 -12.92
C ILE A 341 13.74 5.35 -13.90
N ARG A 342 15.01 5.27 -13.51
CA ARG A 342 16.14 4.80 -14.30
C ARG A 342 16.10 3.27 -14.42
N TRP A 343 15.06 2.75 -15.05
CA TRP A 343 15.06 1.44 -15.70
C TRP A 343 15.75 1.68 -17.03
N ASP A 344 16.88 1.02 -17.29
CA ASP A 344 17.59 1.22 -18.54
C ASP A 344 16.65 0.94 -19.72
N CYS A 345 16.15 2.00 -20.34
CA CYS A 345 15.56 1.95 -21.66
C CYS A 345 16.62 2.50 -22.60
N ALA A 346 17.15 1.61 -23.45
CA ALA A 346 17.84 2.02 -24.67
C ALA A 346 16.92 2.90 -25.54
#